data_AF-Z9JJD5-F1
#
_entry.id   AF-Z9JJD5-F1
#
_cell.length_a   1.000
_cell.length_b   1.000
_cell.length_c   1.000
_cell.angle_alpha   90.00
_cell.angle_beta   90.00
_cell.angle_gamma   90.00
#
_symmetry.space_group_name_H-M   'P 1'
#
loop_
_entity.id
_entity.type
_entity.pdbx_description
1 polymer ?
#
loop_
_entity_poly.entity_id
_entity_poly.type
_entity_poly.pdbx_seq_one_letter_code
_entity_poly.pdbx_strand_id
1 'polypeptide(L)'
;MLLQASLLNRSNVNVKATPYDPKVRGGSNRSGTTKVFDSQVLTDQDIKNYAQQLAGDVPLNQVSPGVYLAKLSDGTSVRLRSVSSSEAATKARWTIDIANNPSLMEITNKTVELKFR
;
A
#
# COMPACT_ATOMS: atom_id res chain seq x y z
N MET A 1 -8.14 -5.95 18.11
CA MET A 1 -8.90 -4.99 17.27
C MET A 1 -8.68 -5.40 15.82
N LEU A 2 -9.71 -5.91 15.16
CA LEU A 2 -9.63 -6.54 13.83
C LEU A 2 -9.30 -5.49 12.76
N LEU A 3 -8.24 -5.72 11.97
CA LEU A 3 -8.02 -5.01 10.69
C LEU A 3 -9.14 -5.40 9.71
N GLN A 4 -10.31 -4.78 9.84
CA GLN A 4 -11.21 -4.65 8.70
C GLN A 4 -10.73 -3.44 7.90
N ALA A 5 -10.31 -3.71 6.67
CA ALA A 5 -9.98 -2.71 5.68
C ALA A 5 -11.22 -1.92 5.29
N SER A 6 -11.63 -0.94 6.11
CA SER A 6 -12.45 0.19 5.64
C SER A 6 -11.53 1.18 4.92
N LEU A 7 -11.00 0.73 3.78
CA LEU A 7 -10.52 1.64 2.76
C LEU A 7 -11.71 2.56 2.41
N LEU A 8 -11.55 3.86 2.66
CA LEU A 8 -12.31 4.95 2.01
C LEU A 8 -13.66 5.34 2.64
N ASN A 9 -13.67 5.86 3.87
CA ASN A 9 -14.86 6.52 4.45
C ASN A 9 -15.28 7.86 3.76
N ARG A 10 -14.68 8.24 2.62
CA ARG A 10 -15.16 9.37 1.78
C ARG A 10 -15.73 8.92 0.42
N SER A 11 -15.47 7.69 0.01
CA SER A 11 -15.86 7.13 -1.26
C SER A 11 -16.31 5.70 -0.97
N ASN A 12 -17.62 5.43 -1.00
CA ASN A 12 -18.24 4.11 -0.76
C ASN A 12 -17.83 3.05 -1.80
N VAL A 13 -16.53 2.89 -2.04
CA VAL A 13 -15.93 2.17 -3.14
C VAL A 13 -15.18 0.99 -2.54
N ASN A 14 -15.75 -0.19 -2.69
CA ASN A 14 -15.11 -1.44 -2.28
C ASN A 14 -14.07 -1.84 -3.33
N VAL A 15 -12.79 -1.65 -3.00
CA VAL A 15 -11.68 -2.05 -3.87
C VAL A 15 -11.23 -3.46 -3.49
N LYS A 16 -11.31 -4.39 -4.44
CA LYS A 16 -10.95 -5.79 -4.23
C LYS A 16 -9.47 -6.03 -4.56
N ALA A 17 -8.79 -6.79 -3.72
CA ALA A 17 -7.47 -7.30 -4.04
C ALA A 17 -7.58 -8.44 -5.07
N THR A 18 -6.76 -8.39 -6.12
CA THR A 18 -6.53 -9.54 -7.01
C THR A 18 -5.89 -10.67 -6.19
N PRO A 19 -6.51 -11.86 -6.12
CA PRO A 19 -5.95 -12.99 -5.38
C PRO A 19 -4.57 -13.41 -5.89
N TYR A 20 -3.84 -14.19 -5.09
CA TYR A 20 -2.67 -14.89 -5.59
C TYR A 20 -3.10 -16.00 -6.54
N ASP A 21 -2.61 -15.96 -7.77
CA ASP A 21 -2.69 -17.06 -8.73
C ASP A 21 -1.29 -17.28 -9.32
N PRO A 22 -0.66 -18.46 -9.13
CA PRO A 22 0.66 -18.75 -9.66
C PRO A 22 0.76 -18.65 -11.19
N LYS A 23 -0.38 -18.71 -11.90
CA LYS A 23 -0.45 -18.61 -13.36
C LYS A 23 -0.65 -17.17 -13.84
N VAL A 24 -1.05 -16.25 -12.95
CA VAL A 24 -1.31 -14.84 -13.29
C VAL A 24 -0.17 -13.98 -12.77
N ARG A 25 0.62 -13.44 -13.71
CA ARG A 25 1.67 -12.47 -13.37
C ARG A 25 1.05 -11.18 -12.85
N GLY A 26 1.58 -10.65 -11.75
CA GLY A 26 1.22 -9.33 -11.22
C GLY A 26 0.02 -9.27 -10.27
N GLY A 27 -0.45 -10.41 -9.74
CA GLY A 27 -1.41 -10.47 -8.63
C GLY A 27 -0.75 -10.33 -7.25
N SER A 28 -1.55 -10.48 -6.18
CA SER A 28 -1.04 -10.56 -4.80
C SER A 28 -0.08 -11.73 -4.65
N ASN A 29 0.87 -11.68 -3.70
CA ASN A 29 1.86 -12.76 -3.53
C ASN A 29 1.39 -13.86 -2.56
N ARG A 30 2.03 -15.03 -2.63
CA ARG A 30 1.71 -16.20 -1.80
C ARG A 30 1.93 -15.95 -0.30
N SER A 31 2.93 -15.16 0.08
CA SER A 31 3.24 -14.87 1.50
C SER A 31 2.31 -13.84 2.13
N GLY A 32 1.40 -13.24 1.36
CA GLY A 32 0.44 -12.25 1.86
C GLY A 32 1.01 -10.86 2.12
N THR A 33 2.32 -10.67 1.95
CA THR A 33 3.01 -9.38 2.16
C THR A 33 2.81 -8.40 1.01
N THR A 34 2.37 -8.86 -0.16
CA THR A 34 2.02 -8.00 -1.29
C THR A 34 0.56 -8.19 -1.64
N LYS A 35 -0.22 -7.11 -1.63
CA LYS A 35 -1.60 -7.07 -2.13
C LYS A 35 -1.67 -6.15 -3.34
N VAL A 36 -2.30 -6.63 -4.40
CA VAL A 36 -2.56 -5.84 -5.62
C VAL A 36 -4.05 -5.59 -5.72
N PHE A 37 -4.45 -4.33 -5.81
CA PHE A 37 -5.83 -3.88 -5.83
C PHE A 37 -6.23 -3.44 -7.23
N ASP A 38 -7.44 -3.83 -7.66
CA ASP A 38 -8.05 -3.31 -8.88
C ASP A 38 -8.69 -1.95 -8.58
N SER A 39 -7.90 -0.90 -8.71
CA SER A 39 -8.18 0.43 -8.14
C SER A 39 -8.44 1.49 -9.22
N GLN A 40 -8.91 1.08 -10.40
CA GLN A 40 -9.25 2.01 -11.49
C GLN A 40 -10.32 3.02 -11.08
N VAL A 41 -11.17 2.65 -10.14
CA VAL A 41 -12.21 3.50 -9.52
C VAL A 41 -11.65 4.53 -8.54
N LEU A 42 -10.39 4.40 -8.11
CA LEU A 42 -9.74 5.35 -7.21
C LEU A 42 -8.95 6.40 -7.99
N THR A 43 -9.12 7.64 -7.56
CA THR A 43 -8.23 8.72 -7.99
C THR A 43 -6.86 8.59 -7.31
N ASP A 44 -5.85 9.21 -7.90
CA ASP A 44 -4.52 9.31 -7.27
C ASP A 44 -4.59 9.99 -5.89
N GLN A 45 -5.52 10.95 -5.71
CA GLN A 45 -5.70 11.62 -4.44
C GLN A 45 -6.32 10.70 -3.39
N ASP A 46 -7.22 9.79 -3.77
CA ASP A 46 -7.76 8.78 -2.83
C ASP A 46 -6.65 7.88 -2.29
N ILE A 47 -5.75 7.43 -3.16
CA ILE A 47 -4.62 6.58 -2.78
C ILE A 47 -3.63 7.35 -1.88
N LYS A 48 -3.33 8.61 -2.22
CA LYS A 48 -2.50 9.50 -1.38
C LYS A 48 -3.13 9.73 0.00
N ASN A 49 -4.44 9.97 0.05
CA ASN A 49 -5.18 10.15 1.30
C ASN A 49 -5.13 8.87 2.15
N TYR A 50 -5.28 7.70 1.53
CA TYR A 50 -5.16 6.43 2.26
C TYR A 50 -3.74 6.20 2.80
N ALA A 51 -2.70 6.54 2.02
CA ALA A 51 -1.33 6.51 2.51
C ALA A 51 -1.14 7.45 3.71
N GLN A 52 -1.73 8.64 3.69
CA GLN A 52 -1.69 9.58 4.81
C GLN A 52 -2.45 9.03 6.04
N GLN A 53 -3.59 8.36 5.86
CA GLN A 53 -4.31 7.71 6.96
C GLN A 53 -3.44 6.65 7.66
N LEU A 54 -2.67 5.87 6.89
CA LEU A 54 -1.73 4.90 7.46
C LEU A 54 -0.56 5.56 8.19
N ALA A 55 -0.18 6.78 7.82
CA ALA A 55 0.87 7.56 8.49
C ALA A 55 0.36 8.36 9.71
N GLY A 56 -0.96 8.42 9.93
CA GLY A 56 -1.57 9.21 10.99
C GLY A 56 -1.31 10.71 10.81
N ASP A 57 -0.93 11.37 11.90
CA ASP A 57 -0.63 12.81 11.92
C ASP A 57 0.77 13.14 11.37
N VAL A 58 1.60 12.14 11.10
CA VAL A 58 2.94 12.37 10.52
C VAL A 58 2.78 12.63 9.02
N PRO A 59 3.19 13.80 8.51
CA PRO A 59 3.00 14.12 7.09
C PRO A 59 3.89 13.27 6.19
N LEU A 60 3.33 12.84 5.05
CA LEU A 60 4.09 12.26 3.95
C LEU A 60 4.88 13.35 3.21
N ASN A 61 6.18 13.43 3.48
CA ASN A 61 7.06 14.42 2.84
C ASN A 61 7.65 13.85 1.55
N GLN A 62 7.67 14.65 0.49
CA GLN A 62 8.29 14.24 -0.77
C GLN A 62 9.81 14.20 -0.62
N VAL A 63 10.40 13.03 -0.86
CA VAL A 63 11.87 12.81 -0.76
C VAL A 63 12.53 12.70 -2.14
N SER A 64 11.74 12.40 -3.17
CA SER A 64 12.13 12.48 -4.57
C SER A 64 10.88 12.62 -5.45
N PRO A 65 10.99 12.94 -6.76
CA PRO A 65 9.86 12.95 -7.67
C PRO A 65 9.04 11.66 -7.55
N GLY A 66 7.76 11.78 -7.20
CA GLY A 66 6.85 10.64 -7.09
C GLY A 66 7.07 9.71 -5.89
N VAL A 67 7.93 10.05 -4.91
CA VAL A 67 8.18 9.26 -3.70
C VAL A 67 8.02 10.12 -2.45
N TYR A 68 7.19 9.66 -1.53
CA TYR A 68 6.84 10.33 -0.29
C TYR A 68 7.08 9.38 0.88
N LEU A 69 7.57 9.91 2.00
CA LEU A 69 7.95 9.13 3.18
C LEU A 69 7.47 9.78 4.47
N ALA A 70 6.90 8.98 5.36
CA ALA A 70 6.67 9.29 6.76
C ALA A 70 7.40 8.24 7.61
N LYS A 71 8.13 8.72 8.63
CA LYS A 71 8.75 7.87 9.67
C LYS A 71 8.06 8.18 10.99
N LEU A 72 7.40 7.18 11.55
CA LEU A 72 6.64 7.31 12.79
C LEU A 72 7.55 7.04 14.00
N SER A 73 7.11 7.49 15.18
CA SER A 73 7.86 7.36 16.43
C SER A 73 8.02 5.91 16.91
N ASP A 74 7.13 5.01 16.47
CA ASP A 74 7.17 3.57 16.76
C ASP A 74 8.16 2.81 15.86
N GLY A 75 8.87 3.51 14.96
CA GLY A 75 9.79 2.93 13.99
C GLY A 75 9.15 2.57 12.66
N THR A 76 7.83 2.64 12.53
CA THR A 76 7.12 2.38 11.26
C THR A 76 7.57 3.37 10.20
N SER A 77 7.85 2.86 9.00
CA SER A 77 8.03 3.69 7.80
C SER A 77 6.89 3.43 6.82
N VAL A 78 6.18 4.50 6.43
CA VAL A 78 5.15 4.48 5.38
C VAL A 78 5.70 5.23 4.17
N ARG A 79 5.90 4.52 3.06
CA ARG A 79 6.40 5.11 1.81
C ARG A 79 5.38 4.96 0.70
N LEU A 80 4.93 6.07 0.14
CA LEU A 80 4.11 6.11 -1.07
C LEU A 80 5.01 6.37 -2.27
N ARG A 81 4.89 5.57 -3.34
CA ARG A 81 5.69 5.74 -4.56
C ARG A 81 4.90 5.43 -5.83
N SER A 82 5.14 6.22 -6.87
CA SER A 82 4.61 5.99 -8.23
C SER A 82 5.54 5.15 -9.11
N VAL A 83 6.76 4.86 -8.62
CA VAL A 83 7.75 4.03 -9.32
C VAL A 83 7.89 2.66 -8.65
N SER A 84 7.89 1.59 -9.45
CA SER A 84 8.08 0.21 -8.96
C SER A 84 8.77 -0.67 -9.99
N SER A 85 9.79 -1.44 -9.58
CA SER A 85 10.43 -2.44 -10.47
C SER A 85 9.45 -3.49 -10.99
N SER A 86 8.37 -3.75 -10.23
CA SER A 86 7.27 -4.65 -10.60
C SER A 86 6.10 -3.97 -11.32
N GLU A 87 6.22 -2.71 -11.71
CA GLU A 87 5.16 -1.97 -12.43
C GLU A 87 4.75 -2.69 -13.71
N ALA A 88 5.70 -3.11 -14.56
CA ALA A 88 5.39 -3.79 -15.82
C ALA A 88 4.53 -5.05 -15.64
N ALA A 89 4.70 -5.77 -14.51
CA ALA A 89 3.93 -6.96 -14.19
C ALA A 89 2.59 -6.62 -13.51
N THR A 90 2.59 -5.68 -12.56
CA THR A 90 1.44 -5.39 -11.69
C THR A 90 0.52 -4.32 -12.26
N LYS A 91 1.01 -3.49 -13.18
CA LYS A 91 0.39 -2.27 -13.71
C LYS A 91 0.01 -1.26 -12.62
N ALA A 92 0.69 -1.32 -11.48
CA ALA A 92 0.39 -0.46 -10.33
C ALA A 92 0.86 0.97 -10.59
N ARG A 93 -0.07 1.93 -10.48
CA ARG A 93 0.19 3.37 -10.58
C ARG A 93 0.80 3.94 -9.30
N TRP A 94 0.43 3.35 -8.16
CA TRP A 94 0.95 3.70 -6.83
C TRP A 94 1.22 2.44 -6.00
N THR A 95 2.26 2.48 -5.18
CA THR A 95 2.55 1.47 -4.17
C THR A 95 2.76 2.15 -2.82
N ILE A 96 2.14 1.60 -1.77
CA ILE A 96 2.43 1.94 -0.38
C ILE A 96 3.26 0.81 0.22
N ASP A 97 4.45 1.13 0.69
CA ASP A 97 5.30 0.23 1.47
C ASP A 97 5.12 0.55 2.96
N ILE A 98 4.90 -0.49 3.78
CA ILE A 98 4.85 -0.41 5.24
C ILE A 98 5.97 -1.30 5.78
N ALA A 99 6.94 -0.71 6.47
CA ALA A 99 8.09 -1.41 7.02
C ALA A 99 8.25 -1.11 8.52
N ASN A 100 8.85 -2.06 9.24
CA ASN A 100 9.20 -1.95 10.66
C ASN A 100 8.03 -1.60 11.58
N ASN A 101 6.80 -1.92 11.16
CA ASN A 101 5.64 -1.72 12.01
C ASN A 101 5.61 -2.79 13.11
N PRO A 102 5.59 -2.43 14.40
CA PRO A 102 5.69 -3.41 15.50
C PRO A 102 4.63 -4.51 15.43
N SER A 103 3.37 -4.16 15.13
CA SER A 103 2.28 -5.14 15.05
C SER A 103 2.40 -6.06 13.83
N LEU A 104 2.90 -5.55 12.69
CA LEU A 104 3.17 -6.41 11.52
C LEU A 104 4.38 -7.31 11.76
N MET A 105 5.37 -6.88 12.53
CA MET A 105 6.58 -7.66 12.83
C MET A 105 6.29 -8.94 13.62
N GLU A 106 5.18 -9.00 14.35
CA GLU A 106 4.69 -10.23 14.99
C GLU A 106 4.26 -11.29 13.96
N ILE A 107 3.94 -10.88 12.73
CA ILE A 107 3.42 -11.73 11.65
C ILE A 107 4.47 -11.92 10.54
N THR A 108 5.21 -10.86 10.21
CA THR A 108 6.22 -10.87 9.15
C THR A 108 7.29 -9.81 9.38
N ASN A 109 8.56 -10.19 9.17
CA ASN A 109 9.69 -9.26 9.18
C ASN A 109 9.93 -8.57 7.83
N LYS A 110 9.04 -8.80 6.84
CA LYS A 110 9.16 -8.23 5.50
C LYS A 110 8.35 -6.94 5.40
N THR A 111 8.77 -6.06 4.50
CA THR A 111 7.94 -4.94 4.06
C THR A 111 6.63 -5.45 3.47
N VAL A 112 5.52 -4.88 3.94
CA VAL A 112 4.20 -5.07 3.32
C VAL A 112 4.04 -4.06 2.19
N GLU A 113 3.61 -4.51 1.02
CA GLU A 113 3.35 -3.69 -0.16
C GLU A 113 1.85 -3.72 -0.51
N LEU A 114 1.23 -2.55 -0.60
CA LEU A 114 -0.11 -2.36 -1.12
C LEU A 114 0.00 -1.67 -2.49
N LYS A 115 -0.38 -2.36 -3.56
CA LYS A 115 -0.23 -1.89 -4.95
C LYS A 115 -1.58 -1.56 -5.56
N PHE A 116 -1.67 -0.41 -6.20
CA PHE A 116 -2.91 0.14 -6.77
C PHE A 116 -2.81 0.18 -8.29
N ARG A 117 -3.50 -0.73 -8.98
CA ARG A 117 -3.61 -0.79 -10.45
C ARG A 117 -4.63 0.23 -10.94
#